data_AF-A0ABD1K3G2-F1
#
_entry.id   AF-A0ABD1K3G2-F1
#
_cell.length_a   1.000
_cell.length_b   1.000
_cell.length_c   1.000
_cell.angle_alpha   90.00
_cell.angle_beta   90.00
_cell.angle_gamma   90.00
#
_symmetry.space_group_name_H-M   'P 1'
#
loop_
_entity.id
_entity.type
_entity.pdbx_description
1 polymer ?
#
loop_
_entity_poly.entity_id
_entity_poly.type
_entity_poly.pdbx_seq_one_letter_code
_entity_poly.pdbx_strand_id
1 'polypeptide(L)'
;MADFENSEELEDKRRVIELIDNLRRSNAVLRAETDMFERHLGRMEPRELAAQGGPEGTPDMVNGMKSTRSRTMTQEKLQQLTLEQKCDVALREMDEMREDLEKLKNSSERMILNLKATLEEADVRLVEVKKTSNEFDRDVAKVLREKKGAMMGAEKVIRYFEDRMRAKDTLVEKLRLKNAALHVQKRKLILQMRQKEEMGEVLHEVDFQQLKIENTQYIERIDERNQDLLRFKLLAGNTLQILNLYKKKLQNMTCESKLLSSDIASRREMLVKIEEETEQAEEERMKAEVLNKKLRGELADYRVPPVLQYVTTKASHTQLEQAVKAWERKVEISEMALKTHTKAWNKLRAIAAGAEGASS
;
A
#
# COMPACT_ATOMS: atom_id res chain seq x y z
N MET A 1 59.39 -37.71 23.16
CA MET A 1 58.33 -38.19 24.07
C MET A 1 58.23 -37.30 25.30
N ALA A 2 59.33 -37.00 26.00
CA ALA A 2 59.33 -36.09 27.16
C ALA A 2 58.81 -34.65 26.92
N ASP A 3 59.04 -34.06 25.74
CA ASP A 3 58.52 -32.71 25.42
C ASP A 3 57.00 -32.69 25.17
N PHE A 4 56.41 -33.83 24.82
CA PHE A 4 54.97 -33.95 24.58
C PHE A 4 54.21 -34.13 25.91
N GLU A 5 54.75 -34.95 26.83
CA GLU A 5 54.24 -35.13 28.19
C GLU A 5 54.27 -33.82 29.00
N ASN A 6 55.32 -33.01 28.84
CA ASN A 6 55.44 -31.72 29.53
C ASN A 6 54.48 -30.64 28.97
N SER A 7 54.10 -30.75 27.69
CA SER A 7 53.06 -29.90 27.07
C SER A 7 51.66 -30.29 27.55
N GLU A 8 51.40 -31.59 27.67
CA GLU A 8 50.13 -32.15 28.14
C GLU A 8 49.88 -31.80 29.61
N GLU A 9 50.90 -31.90 30.48
CA GLU A 9 50.81 -31.44 31.87
C GLU A 9 50.56 -29.92 32.01
N LEU A 10 51.08 -29.11 31.08
CA LEU A 10 50.89 -27.66 31.08
C LEU A 10 49.50 -27.26 30.59
N GLU A 11 48.91 -28.03 29.68
CA GLU A 11 47.51 -27.91 29.29
C GLU A 11 46.58 -28.34 30.41
N ASP A 12 46.89 -29.42 31.12
CA ASP A 12 46.08 -29.89 32.24
C ASP A 12 46.13 -28.92 33.44
N LYS A 13 47.30 -28.33 33.75
CA LYS A 13 47.40 -27.24 34.74
C LYS A 13 46.55 -26.03 34.36
N ARG A 14 46.50 -25.66 33.07
CA ARG A 14 45.63 -24.58 32.57
C ARG A 14 44.15 -24.91 32.71
N ARG A 15 43.74 -26.13 32.37
CA ARG A 15 42.35 -26.61 32.55
C ARG A 15 41.92 -26.60 34.02
N VAL A 16 42.82 -26.98 34.94
CA VAL A 16 42.53 -26.95 36.38
C VAL A 16 42.37 -25.51 36.89
N ILE A 17 43.22 -24.58 36.45
CA ILE A 17 43.09 -23.16 36.82
C ILE A 17 41.76 -22.59 36.32
N GLU A 18 41.41 -22.86 35.06
CA GLU A 18 40.14 -22.42 34.47
C GLU A 18 38.93 -23.01 35.22
N LEU A 19 38.99 -24.28 35.61
CA LEU A 19 37.95 -24.93 36.42
C LEU A 19 37.83 -24.28 37.81
N ILE A 20 38.95 -23.98 38.47
CA ILE A 20 38.95 -23.31 39.78
C ILE A 20 38.32 -21.92 39.66
N ASP A 21 38.67 -21.15 38.63
CA ASP A 21 38.10 -19.82 38.42
C ASP A 21 36.60 -19.88 38.09
N ASN A 22 36.17 -20.86 37.30
CA ASN A 22 34.75 -21.10 37.02
C ASN A 22 33.98 -21.49 38.29
N LEU A 23 34.54 -22.37 39.13
CA LEU A 23 33.94 -22.74 40.41
C LEU A 23 33.90 -21.56 41.39
N ARG A 24 34.91 -20.69 41.41
CA ARG A 24 34.90 -19.46 42.21
C ARG A 24 33.80 -18.51 41.78
N ARG A 25 33.63 -18.29 40.48
CA ARG A 25 32.54 -17.46 39.93
C ARG A 25 31.17 -18.05 40.26
N SER A 26 30.99 -19.36 40.06
CA SER A 26 29.75 -20.06 40.40
C SER A 26 29.40 -19.95 41.89
N ASN A 27 30.38 -20.19 42.77
CA ASN A 27 30.19 -20.03 44.21
C ASN A 27 29.88 -18.58 44.62
N ALA A 28 30.44 -17.58 43.94
CA ALA A 28 30.13 -16.17 44.21
C ALA A 28 28.67 -15.84 43.85
N VAL A 29 28.17 -16.36 42.74
CA VAL A 29 26.76 -16.19 42.34
C VAL A 29 25.82 -16.85 43.35
N LEU A 30 26.11 -18.10 43.74
CA LEU A 30 25.29 -18.82 44.73
C LEU A 30 25.27 -18.13 46.09
N ARG A 31 26.41 -17.56 46.52
CA ARG A 31 26.46 -16.75 47.75
C ARG A 31 25.63 -15.49 47.63
N ALA A 32 25.73 -14.75 46.52
CA ALA A 32 24.93 -13.56 46.31
C ALA A 32 23.41 -13.87 46.29
N GLU A 33 23.04 -14.99 45.67
CA GLU A 33 21.66 -15.50 45.68
C GLU A 33 21.20 -15.88 47.10
N THR A 34 22.05 -16.58 47.87
CA THR A 34 21.74 -16.96 49.25
C THR A 34 21.60 -15.74 50.15
N ASP A 35 22.51 -14.78 50.07
CA ASP A 35 22.46 -13.53 50.83
C ASP A 35 21.18 -12.73 50.53
N MET A 36 20.74 -12.74 49.26
CA MET A 36 19.50 -12.08 48.84
C MET A 36 18.27 -12.75 49.46
N PHE A 37 18.21 -14.08 49.42
CA PHE A 37 17.13 -14.82 50.06
C PHE A 37 17.13 -14.69 51.59
N GLU A 38 18.29 -14.67 52.23
CA GLU A 38 18.41 -14.46 53.68
C GLU A 38 17.90 -13.08 54.10
N ARG A 39 18.23 -12.02 53.34
CA ARG A 39 17.69 -10.67 53.58
C ARG A 39 16.17 -10.63 53.42
N HIS A 40 15.66 -11.27 52.36
CA HIS A 40 14.23 -11.37 52.13
C HIS A 40 13.51 -12.08 53.27
N LEU A 41 14.00 -13.27 53.66
CA LEU A 41 13.43 -14.05 54.74
C LEU A 41 13.53 -13.33 56.09
N GLY A 42 14.59 -12.56 56.32
CA GLY A 42 14.75 -11.76 57.54
C GLY A 42 13.77 -10.59 57.66
N ARG A 43 13.16 -10.16 56.55
CA ARG A 43 12.16 -9.09 56.49
C ARG A 43 10.72 -9.61 56.51
N MET A 44 10.49 -10.81 56.02
CA MET A 44 9.18 -11.46 55.99
C MET A 44 8.75 -11.90 57.40
N GLU A 45 7.58 -11.45 57.87
CA GLU A 45 7.00 -11.91 59.13
C GLU A 45 6.58 -13.40 59.01
N PRO A 46 6.60 -14.21 60.10
CA PRO A 46 6.25 -15.63 60.06
C PRO A 46 4.86 -15.93 59.49
N ARG A 47 3.97 -14.94 59.47
CA ARG A 47 2.58 -15.04 58.99
C ARG A 47 2.46 -14.91 57.47
N GLU A 48 3.41 -14.26 56.80
CA GLU A 48 3.42 -14.04 55.34
C GLU A 48 4.01 -15.24 54.60
N LEU A 49 4.95 -15.95 55.24
CA LEU A 49 5.51 -17.23 54.76
C LEU A 49 4.43 -18.33 54.67
N ALA A 50 3.42 -18.29 55.53
CA ALA A 50 2.31 -19.24 55.53
C ALA A 50 1.28 -18.96 54.41
N ALA A 51 1.18 -17.72 53.94
CA ALA A 51 0.21 -17.31 52.92
C ALA A 51 0.67 -17.64 51.50
N GLN A 52 1.98 -17.68 51.24
CA GLN A 52 2.54 -17.99 49.91
C GLN A 52 2.74 -19.49 49.65
N GLY A 53 2.54 -20.36 50.66
CA GLY A 53 2.73 -21.81 50.56
C GLY A 53 1.47 -22.63 50.26
N GLY A 54 0.31 -22.01 50.05
CA GLY A 54 -0.93 -22.72 49.78
C GLY A 54 -1.18 -22.92 48.28
N PRO A 55 -1.31 -24.15 47.76
CA PRO A 55 -1.86 -24.35 46.43
C PRO A 55 -3.36 -24.06 46.47
N GLU A 56 -3.85 -23.15 45.63
CA GLU A 56 -5.27 -23.02 45.33
C GLU A 56 -5.79 -24.32 44.72
N GLY A 57 -6.68 -25.03 45.42
CA GLY A 57 -7.33 -26.26 44.97
C GLY A 57 -8.32 -26.81 46.00
N THR A 58 -9.59 -26.94 45.57
CA THR A 58 -10.84 -27.27 46.30
C THR A 58 -10.86 -28.55 47.15
N PRO A 59 -11.82 -28.68 48.10
CA PRO A 59 -11.82 -29.71 49.15
C PRO A 59 -12.54 -30.99 48.72
N ASP A 60 -12.03 -32.16 49.12
CA ASP A 60 -12.88 -33.35 49.21
C ASP A 60 -12.45 -34.29 50.35
N MET A 61 -13.46 -34.88 51.00
CA MET A 61 -13.36 -35.72 52.19
C MET A 61 -12.97 -37.16 51.85
N VAL A 62 -12.30 -37.86 52.79
CA VAL A 62 -12.75 -39.11 53.45
C VAL A 62 -11.59 -39.84 54.18
N ASN A 63 -11.89 -40.15 55.46
CA ASN A 63 -11.32 -41.09 56.45
C ASN A 63 -10.17 -42.06 56.11
N GLY A 64 -9.29 -42.26 57.12
CA GLY A 64 -9.10 -43.59 57.70
C GLY A 64 -7.67 -44.13 57.90
N MET A 65 -7.20 -44.05 59.16
CA MET A 65 -6.40 -45.04 59.89
C MET A 65 -4.91 -45.32 59.52
N LYS A 66 -4.04 -44.74 60.37
CA LYS A 66 -2.78 -45.24 60.97
C LYS A 66 -2.12 -46.51 60.38
N SER A 67 -0.91 -46.33 59.81
CA SER A 67 0.14 -47.35 59.81
C SER A 67 1.54 -46.71 59.73
N THR A 68 2.33 -46.98 60.77
CA THR A 68 3.77 -47.29 60.76
C THR A 68 4.77 -46.26 60.21
N ARG A 69 5.53 -45.69 61.15
CA ARG A 69 6.95 -45.25 61.05
C ARG A 69 7.70 -45.94 59.89
N SER A 70 7.95 -45.20 58.80
CA SER A 70 9.13 -45.29 57.92
C SER A 70 8.87 -44.61 56.57
N ARG A 71 8.79 -43.27 56.55
CA ARG A 71 8.96 -42.47 55.31
C ARG A 71 9.16 -40.97 55.52
N THR A 72 9.68 -40.55 56.68
CA THR A 72 9.95 -39.13 56.97
C THR A 72 11.29 -38.63 56.41
N MET A 73 11.93 -39.37 55.51
CA MET A 73 13.29 -39.09 55.01
C MET A 73 13.38 -38.85 53.50
N THR A 74 12.25 -38.79 52.79
CA THR A 74 12.23 -38.63 51.31
C THR A 74 11.30 -37.54 50.81
N GLN A 75 10.87 -36.62 51.68
CA GLN A 75 10.07 -35.45 51.33
C GLN A 75 10.69 -34.12 51.79
N GLU A 76 11.96 -34.11 52.16
CA GLU A 76 12.84 -32.94 52.00
C GLU A 76 13.54 -33.00 50.63
N LYS A 77 12.82 -33.39 49.58
CA LYS A 77 13.15 -32.85 48.26
C LYS A 77 12.80 -31.37 48.38
N LEU A 78 13.77 -30.58 48.81
CA LEU A 78 13.76 -29.12 48.85
C LEU A 78 12.78 -28.62 47.79
N GLN A 79 11.64 -28.06 48.22
CA GLN A 79 10.77 -27.33 47.31
C GLN A 79 11.58 -26.14 46.83
N GLN A 80 12.29 -26.34 45.71
CA GLN A 80 13.05 -25.29 45.08
C GLN A 80 12.03 -24.29 44.54
N LEU A 81 12.20 -23.02 44.91
CA LEU A 81 11.44 -21.93 44.33
C LEU A 81 11.50 -22.02 42.81
N THR A 82 10.36 -21.84 42.15
CA THR A 82 10.35 -21.75 40.68
C THR A 82 11.19 -20.56 40.24
N LEU A 83 11.71 -20.59 39.01
CA LEU A 83 12.49 -19.46 38.48
C LEU A 83 11.70 -18.15 38.54
N GLU A 84 10.39 -18.20 38.34
CA GLU A 84 9.48 -17.07 38.48
C GLU A 84 9.44 -16.53 39.92
N GLN A 85 9.25 -17.40 40.91
CA GLN A 85 9.28 -17.00 42.32
C GLN A 85 10.65 -16.43 42.75
N LYS A 86 11.75 -16.97 42.23
CA LYS A 86 13.10 -16.43 42.47
C LYS A 86 13.27 -15.03 41.87
N CYS A 87 12.76 -14.81 40.66
CA CYS A 87 12.75 -13.50 40.02
C CYS A 87 11.90 -12.50 40.82
N ASP A 88 10.73 -12.91 41.32
CA ASP A 88 9.86 -12.04 42.13
C ASP A 88 10.51 -11.63 43.45
N VAL A 89 11.24 -12.55 44.10
CA VAL A 89 12.00 -12.24 45.31
C VAL A 89 13.17 -11.30 44.98
N ALA A 90 13.90 -11.56 43.88
CA ALA A 90 15.00 -10.69 43.45
C ALA A 90 14.53 -9.27 43.12
N LEU A 91 13.38 -9.12 42.44
CA LEU A 91 12.80 -7.81 42.13
C LEU A 91 12.39 -7.06 43.39
N ARG A 92 11.73 -7.72 44.34
CA ARG A 92 11.36 -7.12 45.63
C ARG A 92 12.58 -6.67 46.41
N GLU A 93 13.59 -7.51 46.55
CA GLU A 93 14.84 -7.15 47.23
C GLU A 93 15.58 -6.01 46.52
N MET A 94 15.55 -5.97 45.19
CA MET A 94 16.12 -4.86 44.43
C MET A 94 15.40 -3.53 44.72
N ASP A 95 14.07 -3.54 44.81
CA ASP A 95 13.29 -2.34 45.12
C ASP A 95 13.53 -1.88 46.56
N GLU A 96 13.57 -2.81 47.52
CA GLU A 96 13.89 -2.47 48.91
C GLU A 96 15.32 -1.93 49.07
N MET A 97 16.30 -2.52 48.38
CA MET A 97 17.67 -2.00 48.35
C MET A 97 17.75 -0.60 47.73
N ARG A 98 16.93 -0.31 46.71
CA ARG A 98 16.82 1.04 46.14
C ARG A 98 16.25 2.02 47.15
N GLU A 99 15.20 1.65 47.87
CA GLU A 99 14.64 2.50 48.92
C GLU A 99 15.65 2.76 50.05
N ASP A 100 16.36 1.73 50.50
CA ASP A 100 17.36 1.84 51.57
C ASP A 100 18.52 2.75 51.14
N LEU A 101 18.98 2.63 49.89
CA LEU A 101 19.96 3.54 49.31
C LEU A 101 19.46 4.99 49.27
N GLU A 102 18.21 5.22 48.89
CA GLU A 102 17.63 6.56 48.85
C GLU A 102 17.45 7.14 50.26
N LYS A 103 17.03 6.35 51.24
CA LYS A 103 16.97 6.75 52.66
C LYS A 103 18.37 7.09 53.19
N LEU A 104 19.37 6.27 52.90
CA LEU A 104 20.76 6.50 53.29
C LEU A 104 21.30 7.79 52.65
N LYS A 105 21.06 7.99 51.35
CA LYS A 105 21.44 9.20 50.63
C LYS A 105 20.81 10.44 51.27
N ASN A 106 19.50 10.45 51.46
CA ASN A 106 18.79 11.58 52.07
C ASN A 106 19.26 11.89 53.50
N SER A 107 19.54 10.86 54.30
CA SER A 107 20.06 11.06 55.66
C SER A 107 21.50 11.59 55.65
N SER A 108 22.35 11.09 54.74
CA SER A 108 23.73 11.56 54.57
C SER A 108 23.79 13.01 54.09
N GLU A 109 22.95 13.39 53.12
CA GLU A 109 22.85 14.77 52.63
C GLU A 109 22.40 15.72 53.73
N ARG A 110 21.39 15.32 54.52
CA ARG A 110 20.94 16.09 55.69
C ARG A 110 22.05 16.26 56.72
N MET A 111 22.83 15.20 56.98
CA MET A 111 23.97 15.26 57.90
C MET A 111 25.05 16.21 57.38
N ILE A 112 25.40 16.14 56.09
CA ILE A 112 26.38 17.03 55.45
C ILE A 112 25.91 18.48 55.56
N LEU A 113 24.64 18.77 55.27
CA LEU A 113 24.08 20.12 55.38
C LEU A 113 24.13 20.64 56.82
N ASN A 114 23.82 19.80 57.81
CA ASN A 114 23.93 20.16 59.22
C ASN A 114 25.38 20.45 59.62
N LEU A 115 26.33 19.58 59.24
CA LEU A 115 27.74 19.78 59.53
C LEU A 115 28.27 21.08 58.90
N LYS A 116 27.90 21.37 57.65
CA LYS A 116 28.24 22.63 56.99
C LYS A 116 27.67 23.83 57.75
N ALA A 117 26.40 23.79 58.14
CA ALA A 117 25.78 24.86 58.92
C ALA A 117 26.47 25.06 60.28
N THR A 118 26.87 23.98 60.97
CA THR A 118 27.61 24.08 62.24
C THR A 118 29.01 24.66 62.06
N LEU A 119 29.68 24.35 60.95
CA LEU A 119 31.00 24.88 60.63
C LEU A 119 30.91 26.38 60.32
N GLU A 120 29.96 26.78 59.47
CA GLU A 120 29.71 28.19 59.16
C GLU A 120 29.36 29.00 60.42
N GLU A 121 28.53 28.44 61.32
CA GLU A 121 28.23 29.06 62.61
C GLU A 121 29.47 29.22 63.48
N ALA A 122 30.32 28.18 63.57
CA ALA A 122 31.56 28.23 64.33
C ALA A 122 32.54 29.28 63.80
N ASP A 123 32.66 29.40 62.47
CA ASP A 123 33.49 30.42 61.81
C ASP A 123 33.01 31.83 62.12
N VAL A 124 31.69 32.07 62.01
CA VAL A 124 31.10 33.37 62.37
C VAL A 124 31.34 33.69 63.85
N ARG A 125 31.11 32.72 64.75
CA ARG A 125 31.37 32.89 66.20
C ARG A 125 32.84 33.17 66.49
N LEU A 126 33.76 32.50 65.82
CA LEU A 126 35.20 32.71 65.99
C LEU A 126 35.60 34.14 65.61
N VAL A 127 35.12 34.64 64.47
CA VAL A 127 35.36 36.02 64.03
C VAL A 127 34.73 37.01 65.00
N GLU A 128 33.50 36.77 65.46
CA GLU A 128 32.84 37.61 66.46
C GLU A 128 33.61 37.66 67.77
N VAL A 129 34.03 36.53 68.34
CA VAL A 129 34.78 36.47 69.60
C VAL A 129 36.13 37.18 69.49
N LYS A 130 36.86 37.00 68.39
CA LYS A 130 38.12 37.73 68.16
C LYS A 130 37.88 39.23 68.10
N LYS A 131 36.85 39.65 67.37
CA LYS A 131 36.45 41.07 67.29
C LYS A 131 36.07 41.60 68.67
N THR A 132 35.28 40.85 69.44
CA THR A 132 34.82 41.32 70.74
C THR A 132 35.93 41.38 71.79
N SER A 133 36.87 40.43 71.76
CA SER A 133 38.08 40.47 72.59
C SER A 133 38.92 41.71 72.27
N ASN A 134 39.20 41.97 70.99
CA ASN A 134 40.01 43.12 70.57
C ASN A 134 39.34 44.47 70.92
N GLU A 135 38.02 44.56 70.73
CA GLU A 135 37.24 45.75 71.11
C GLU A 135 37.24 45.96 72.63
N PHE A 136 37.07 44.89 73.42
CA PHE A 136 37.15 44.98 74.88
C PHE A 136 38.55 45.41 75.35
N ASP A 137 39.60 44.82 74.77
CA ASP A 137 40.98 45.16 75.11
C ASP A 137 41.30 46.63 74.80
N ARG A 138 40.79 47.14 73.66
CA ARG A 138 40.95 48.54 73.26
C ARG A 138 40.15 49.50 74.13
N ASP A 139 38.87 49.23 74.32
CA ASP A 139 37.92 50.20 74.87
C ASP A 139 37.83 50.16 76.40
N VAL A 140 38.20 49.03 77.00
CA VAL A 140 38.14 48.78 78.45
C VAL A 140 39.54 48.49 79.01
N ALA A 141 40.22 47.43 78.57
CA ALA A 141 41.44 46.97 79.24
C ALA A 141 42.61 47.96 79.14
N LYS A 142 42.81 48.58 77.96
CA LYS A 142 43.86 49.61 77.75
C LYS A 142 43.59 50.87 78.57
N VAL A 143 42.35 51.35 78.56
CA VAL A 143 41.92 52.53 79.33
C VAL A 143 42.10 52.30 80.83
N LEU A 144 41.83 51.09 81.31
CA LEU A 144 41.99 50.71 82.71
C LEU A 144 43.47 50.65 83.14
N ARG A 145 44.37 50.22 82.26
CA ARG A 145 45.83 50.23 82.51
C ARG A 145 46.40 51.65 82.56
N GLU A 146 45.86 52.57 81.77
CA GLU A 146 46.37 53.94 81.63
C GLU A 146 45.85 54.90 82.73
N LYS A 147 44.66 54.67 83.30
CA LYS A 147 44.05 55.55 84.33
C LYS A 147 43.85 54.82 85.66
N LYS A 148 44.64 55.17 86.69
CA LYS A 148 44.59 54.61 88.06
C LYS A 148 43.43 55.17 88.91
N GLY A 149 42.18 54.88 88.53
CA GLY A 149 40.99 55.21 89.32
C GLY A 149 39.99 54.06 89.34
N ALA A 150 39.89 53.34 90.45
CA ALA A 150 39.09 52.11 90.56
C ALA A 150 37.58 52.30 90.25
N MET A 151 37.01 53.44 90.66
CA MET A 151 35.58 53.74 90.47
C MET A 151 35.22 54.01 89.00
N MET A 152 36.06 54.72 88.25
CA MET A 152 35.86 54.94 86.81
C MET A 152 36.06 53.68 85.97
N GLY A 153 36.87 52.73 86.46
CA GLY A 153 37.08 51.44 85.81
C GLY A 153 35.82 50.58 85.76
N ALA A 154 35.13 50.46 86.90
CA ALA A 154 33.89 49.68 87.01
C ALA A 154 32.78 50.27 86.12
N GLU A 155 32.61 51.59 86.12
CA GLU A 155 31.61 52.27 85.28
C GLU A 155 31.84 52.04 83.78
N LYS A 156 33.11 52.04 83.33
CA LYS A 156 33.48 51.79 81.93
C LYS A 156 33.15 50.36 81.50
N VAL A 157 33.38 49.39 82.39
CA VAL A 157 33.04 47.97 82.16
C VAL A 157 31.52 47.80 82.04
N ILE A 158 30.75 48.41 82.96
CA ILE A 158 29.28 48.35 82.93
C ILE A 158 28.74 48.93 81.63
N ARG A 159 29.21 50.13 81.24
CA ARG A 159 28.78 50.78 79.98
C ARG A 159 29.08 49.93 78.76
N TYR A 160 30.26 49.29 78.70
CA TYR A 160 30.60 48.36 77.62
C TYR A 160 29.60 47.19 77.53
N PHE A 161 29.25 46.58 78.66
CA PHE A 161 28.26 45.48 78.66
C PHE A 161 26.87 45.97 78.26
N GLU A 162 26.43 47.13 78.73
CA GLU A 162 25.14 47.71 78.33
C GLU A 162 25.07 48.01 76.82
N ASP A 163 26.09 48.65 76.27
CA ASP A 163 26.17 48.95 74.83
C ASP A 163 26.20 47.65 74.00
N ARG A 164 26.90 46.62 74.49
CA ARG A 164 26.92 45.28 73.89
C ARG A 164 25.57 44.59 73.91
N MET A 165 24.86 44.65 75.04
CA MET A 165 23.53 44.08 75.15
C MET A 165 22.57 44.77 74.18
N ARG A 166 22.56 46.11 74.15
CA ARG A 166 21.73 46.88 73.19
C ARG A 166 22.05 46.53 71.72
N ALA A 167 23.33 46.34 71.38
CA ALA A 167 23.74 45.92 70.04
C ALA A 167 23.27 44.48 69.71
N LYS A 168 23.35 43.55 70.68
CA LYS A 168 22.84 42.18 70.52
C LYS A 168 21.31 42.18 70.38
N ASP A 169 20.57 42.97 71.15
CA ASP A 169 19.11 43.12 71.02
C ASP A 169 18.71 43.61 69.62
N THR A 170 19.43 44.61 69.11
CA THR A 170 19.23 45.13 67.74
C THR A 170 19.49 44.05 66.68
N LEU A 171 20.52 43.23 66.88
CA LEU A 171 20.84 42.12 65.97
C LEU A 171 19.76 41.02 66.02
N VAL A 172 19.25 40.68 67.20
CA VAL A 172 18.17 39.71 67.38
C VAL A 172 16.94 40.14 66.59
N GLU A 173 16.51 41.41 66.70
CA GLU A 173 15.35 41.91 65.98
C GLU A 173 15.57 41.89 64.46
N LYS A 174 16.78 42.26 64.00
CA LYS A 174 17.15 42.17 62.58
C LYS A 174 17.10 40.72 62.06
N LEU A 175 17.62 39.76 62.81
CA LEU A 175 17.59 38.35 62.44
C LEU A 175 16.16 37.81 62.45
N ARG A 176 15.32 38.21 63.41
CA ARG A 176 13.91 37.85 63.47
C ARG A 176 13.15 38.29 62.22
N LEU A 177 13.30 39.55 61.81
CA LEU A 177 12.69 40.08 60.59
C LEU A 177 13.18 39.35 59.32
N LYS A 178 14.48 39.08 59.24
CA LYS A 178 15.06 38.32 58.12
C LYS A 178 14.53 36.89 58.06
N ASN A 179 14.40 36.23 59.21
CA ASN A 179 13.85 34.89 59.32
C ASN A 179 12.37 34.85 58.87
N ALA A 180 11.55 35.81 59.31
CA ALA A 180 10.17 35.95 58.86
C ALA A 180 10.07 36.17 57.33
N ALA A 181 10.92 37.02 56.75
CA ALA A 181 10.97 37.24 55.31
C ALA A 181 11.34 35.97 54.53
N LEU A 182 12.35 35.22 55.01
CA LEU A 182 12.75 33.93 54.42
C LEU A 182 11.62 32.89 54.49
N HIS A 183 10.84 32.86 55.58
CA HIS A 183 9.67 31.99 55.68
C HIS A 183 8.61 32.32 54.62
N VAL A 184 8.33 33.61 54.38
CA VAL A 184 7.39 34.03 53.32
C VAL A 184 7.93 33.65 51.94
N GLN A 185 9.22 33.87 51.68
CA GLN A 185 9.84 33.48 50.42
C GLN A 185 9.81 31.97 50.19
N LYS A 186 10.11 31.17 51.23
CA LYS A 186 9.98 29.70 51.19
C LYS A 186 8.55 29.29 50.84
N ARG A 187 7.54 29.87 51.49
CA ARG A 187 6.13 29.58 51.18
C ARG A 187 5.77 29.95 49.74
N LYS A 188 6.23 31.11 49.24
CA LYS A 188 6.02 31.53 47.85
C LYS A 188 6.66 30.55 46.86
N LEU A 189 7.89 30.12 47.11
CA LEU A 189 8.58 29.15 46.25
C LEU A 189 7.88 27.80 46.27
N ILE A 190 7.45 27.30 47.45
CA ILE A 190 6.66 26.07 47.55
C ILE A 190 5.35 26.20 46.74
N LEU A 191 4.66 27.33 46.85
CA LEU A 191 3.44 27.57 46.08
C LEU A 191 3.73 27.65 44.58
N GLN A 192 4.82 28.27 44.16
CA GLN A 192 5.23 28.30 42.76
C GLN A 192 5.62 26.91 42.23
N MET A 193 6.23 26.07 43.06
CA MET A 193 6.50 24.68 42.69
C MET A 193 5.20 23.90 42.55
N ARG A 194 4.27 24.01 43.51
CA ARG A 194 2.94 23.42 43.39
C ARG A 194 2.17 23.93 42.19
N GLN A 195 2.19 25.24 41.93
CA GLN A 195 1.59 25.81 40.73
C GLN A 195 2.30 25.34 39.47
N LYS A 196 3.60 25.05 39.48
CA LYS A 196 4.28 24.45 38.33
C LYS A 196 4.04 22.95 38.20
N GLU A 197 3.68 22.27 39.29
CA GLU A 197 3.19 20.89 39.30
C GLU A 197 1.73 20.83 38.83
N GLU A 198 0.90 21.82 39.17
CA GLU A 198 -0.53 21.93 38.81
C GLU A 198 -0.73 22.56 37.41
N MET A 199 -0.03 23.65 37.08
CA MET A 199 0.16 24.13 35.69
C MET A 199 1.06 23.19 34.89
N GLY A 200 1.71 22.27 35.62
CA GLY A 200 2.23 21.02 35.13
C GLY A 200 1.13 19.97 34.98
N GLU A 201 -0.10 20.37 34.60
CA GLU A 201 -0.97 19.70 33.62
C GLU A 201 -0.25 19.51 32.27
N VAL A 202 0.95 18.97 32.40
CA VAL A 202 1.67 18.10 31.50
C VAL A 202 0.68 16.99 31.18
N LEU A 203 0.29 16.92 29.91
CA LEU A 203 -0.26 15.74 29.24
C LEU A 203 -0.14 14.50 30.15
N HIS A 204 -1.24 14.08 30.75
CA HIS A 204 -1.22 12.97 31.70
C HIS A 204 -0.63 11.76 30.99
N GLU A 205 -0.01 10.83 31.73
CA GLU A 205 0.39 9.54 31.14
C GLU A 205 -0.80 8.89 30.41
N VAL A 206 -2.03 9.12 30.90
CA VAL A 206 -3.28 8.75 30.24
C VAL A 206 -3.49 9.44 28.89
N ASP A 207 -3.20 10.73 28.76
CA ASP A 207 -3.30 11.48 27.50
C ASP A 207 -2.23 11.01 26.50
N PHE A 208 -1.01 10.71 26.96
CA PHE A 208 0.02 10.09 26.13
C PHE A 208 -0.38 8.68 25.67
N GLN A 209 -0.97 7.89 26.57
CA GLN A 209 -1.48 6.56 26.24
C GLN A 209 -2.66 6.65 25.27
N GLN A 210 -3.55 7.62 25.45
CA GLN A 210 -4.64 7.91 24.52
C GLN A 210 -4.11 8.28 23.14
N LEU A 211 -3.14 9.19 23.06
CA LEU A 211 -2.49 9.55 21.80
C LEU A 211 -1.81 8.35 21.13
N LYS A 212 -1.18 7.46 21.91
CA LYS A 212 -0.61 6.22 21.37
C LYS A 212 -1.70 5.30 20.83
N ILE A 213 -2.80 5.12 21.55
CA ILE A 213 -3.94 4.31 21.11
C ILE A 213 -4.54 4.89 19.82
N GLU A 214 -4.79 6.21 19.78
CA GLU A 214 -5.30 6.89 18.60
C GLU A 214 -4.36 6.76 17.41
N ASN A 215 -3.05 6.93 17.62
CA ASN A 215 -2.05 6.77 16.58
C ASN A 215 -2.05 5.34 16.01
N THR A 216 -2.04 4.31 16.87
CA THR A 216 -2.14 2.91 16.45
C THR A 216 -3.42 2.65 15.66
N GLN A 217 -4.57 3.17 16.13
CA GLN A 217 -5.84 3.04 15.40
C GLN A 217 -5.82 3.75 14.04
N TYR A 218 -5.13 4.89 13.91
CA TYR A 218 -4.99 5.57 12.63
C TYR A 218 -4.08 4.79 11.68
N ILE A 219 -3.00 4.20 12.18
CA ILE A 219 -2.11 3.34 11.39
C ILE A 219 -2.89 2.12 10.87
N GLU A 220 -3.63 1.43 11.75
CA GLU A 220 -4.46 0.29 11.35
C GLU A 220 -5.49 0.67 10.29
N ARG A 221 -6.19 1.80 10.47
CA ARG A 221 -7.14 2.32 9.46
C ARG A 221 -6.45 2.67 8.15
N ILE A 222 -5.24 3.24 8.18
CA ILE A 222 -4.47 3.53 6.97
C ILE A 222 -4.09 2.23 6.26
N ASP A 223 -3.65 1.22 6.99
CA ASP A 223 -3.28 -0.08 6.44
C ASP A 223 -4.47 -0.83 5.83
N GLU A 224 -5.63 -0.83 6.49
CA GLU A 224 -6.88 -1.35 5.91
C GLU A 224 -7.21 -0.67 4.58
N ARG A 225 -7.16 0.68 4.53
CA ARG A 225 -7.46 1.42 3.30
C ARG A 225 -6.42 1.19 2.22
N ASN A 226 -5.15 0.99 2.58
CA ASN A 226 -4.09 0.63 1.65
C ASN A 226 -4.30 -0.77 1.06
N GLN A 227 -4.74 -1.74 1.87
CA GLN A 227 -5.08 -3.09 1.41
C GLN A 227 -6.28 -3.06 0.45
N ASP A 228 -7.33 -2.32 0.79
CA ASP A 228 -8.48 -2.10 -0.10
C ASP A 228 -8.06 -1.44 -1.42
N LEU A 229 -7.23 -0.41 -1.36
CA LEU A 229 -6.71 0.27 -2.55
C LEU A 229 -5.92 -0.69 -3.44
N LEU A 230 -5.08 -1.55 -2.85
CA LEU A 230 -4.33 -2.57 -3.59
C LEU A 230 -5.27 -3.57 -4.25
N ARG A 231 -6.28 -4.06 -3.51
CA ARG A 231 -7.32 -4.96 -4.04
C ARG A 231 -8.06 -4.33 -5.22
N PHE A 232 -8.48 -3.07 -5.09
CA PHE A 232 -9.18 -2.37 -6.17
C PHE A 232 -8.28 -2.11 -7.38
N LYS A 233 -6.99 -1.82 -7.19
CA LYS A 233 -6.03 -1.70 -8.30
C LYS A 233 -5.88 -3.01 -9.07
N LEU A 234 -5.77 -4.14 -8.36
CA LEU A 234 -5.71 -5.47 -8.98
C LEU A 234 -7.01 -5.78 -9.73
N LEU A 235 -8.16 -5.52 -9.11
CA LEU A 235 -9.46 -5.73 -9.76
C LEU A 235 -9.61 -4.86 -11.01
N ALA A 236 -9.29 -3.57 -10.93
CA ALA A 236 -9.33 -2.66 -12.07
C ALA A 236 -8.39 -3.10 -13.20
N GLY A 237 -7.19 -3.57 -12.87
CA GLY A 237 -6.25 -4.16 -13.83
C GLY A 237 -6.83 -5.39 -14.55
N ASN A 238 -7.40 -6.33 -13.79
CA ASN A 238 -8.03 -7.52 -14.34
C ASN A 238 -9.24 -7.19 -15.22
N THR A 239 -10.11 -6.28 -14.75
CA THR A 239 -11.27 -5.81 -15.53
C THR A 239 -10.82 -5.12 -16.81
N LEU A 240 -9.75 -4.33 -16.78
CA LEU A 240 -9.19 -3.69 -17.98
C LEU A 240 -8.64 -4.74 -18.97
N GLN A 241 -7.96 -5.79 -18.49
CA GLN A 241 -7.50 -6.88 -19.35
C GLN A 241 -8.66 -7.60 -20.02
N ILE A 242 -9.70 -7.95 -19.27
CA ILE A 242 -10.92 -8.58 -19.79
C ILE A 242 -11.60 -7.67 -20.82
N LEU A 243 -11.74 -6.38 -20.50
CA LEU A 243 -12.33 -5.40 -21.41
C LEU A 243 -11.55 -5.31 -22.73
N ASN A 244 -10.21 -5.25 -22.67
CA ASN A 244 -9.37 -5.22 -23.86
C ASN A 244 -9.49 -6.50 -24.70
N LEU A 245 -9.59 -7.66 -24.05
CA LEU A 245 -9.82 -8.93 -24.74
C LEU A 245 -11.15 -8.92 -25.50
N TYR A 246 -12.24 -8.49 -24.86
CA TYR A 246 -13.55 -8.39 -25.51
C TYR A 246 -13.59 -7.31 -26.59
N LYS A 247 -12.91 -6.17 -26.40
CA LYS A 247 -12.75 -5.13 -27.42
C LYS A 247 -12.06 -5.68 -28.67
N LYS A 248 -10.98 -6.45 -28.50
CA LYS A 248 -10.27 -7.08 -29.62
C LYS A 248 -11.15 -8.13 -30.32
N LYS A 249 -11.87 -8.96 -29.56
CA LYS A 249 -12.80 -9.94 -30.11
C LYS A 249 -13.91 -9.27 -30.93
N LEU A 250 -14.50 -8.18 -30.40
CA LEU A 250 -15.51 -7.41 -31.10
C LEU A 250 -14.97 -6.78 -32.39
N GLN A 251 -13.77 -6.20 -32.36
CA GLN A 251 -13.12 -5.63 -33.55
C GLN A 251 -12.89 -6.70 -34.63
N ASN A 252 -12.43 -7.89 -34.24
CA ASN A 252 -12.24 -9.00 -35.18
C ASN A 252 -13.56 -9.42 -35.82
N MET A 253 -14.61 -9.67 -35.02
CA MET A 253 -15.94 -10.03 -35.52
C MET A 253 -16.53 -8.94 -36.41
N THR A 254 -16.31 -7.67 -36.08
CA THR A 254 -16.76 -6.53 -36.91
C THR A 254 -16.03 -6.50 -38.25
N CYS A 255 -14.72 -6.77 -38.26
CA CYS A 255 -13.93 -6.85 -39.49
C CYS A 255 -14.41 -8.01 -40.37
N GLU A 256 -14.58 -9.20 -39.78
CA GLU A 256 -15.08 -10.40 -40.48
C GLU A 256 -16.48 -10.17 -41.04
N SER A 257 -17.39 -9.55 -40.27
CA SER A 257 -18.72 -9.18 -40.75
C SER A 257 -18.68 -8.23 -41.95
N LYS A 258 -17.76 -7.24 -41.95
CA LYS A 258 -17.58 -6.34 -43.10
C LYS A 258 -17.05 -7.09 -44.33
N LEU A 259 -16.07 -7.98 -44.14
CA LEU A 259 -15.55 -8.82 -45.22
C LEU A 259 -16.65 -9.69 -45.80
N LEU A 260 -17.37 -10.44 -44.96
CA LEU A 260 -18.50 -11.28 -45.38
C LEU A 260 -19.59 -10.47 -46.08
N SER A 261 -19.90 -9.25 -45.62
CA SER A 261 -20.87 -8.38 -46.29
C SER A 261 -20.41 -7.96 -47.69
N SER A 262 -19.12 -7.66 -47.86
CA SER A 262 -18.54 -7.34 -49.17
C SER A 262 -18.58 -8.55 -50.10
N ASP A 263 -18.23 -9.72 -49.56
CA ASP A 263 -18.29 -11.02 -50.24
C ASP A 263 -19.71 -11.36 -50.71
N ILE A 264 -20.70 -11.16 -49.84
CA ILE A 264 -22.12 -11.36 -50.17
C ILE A 264 -22.54 -10.38 -51.27
N ALA A 265 -22.14 -9.11 -51.21
CA ALA A 265 -22.44 -8.14 -52.25
C ALA A 265 -21.84 -8.54 -53.60
N SER A 266 -20.57 -8.94 -53.63
CA SER A 266 -19.91 -9.43 -54.85
C SER A 266 -20.58 -10.68 -55.42
N ARG A 267 -20.94 -11.65 -54.56
CA ARG A 267 -21.65 -12.86 -55.00
C ARG A 267 -23.04 -12.55 -55.56
N ARG A 268 -23.77 -11.60 -54.96
CA ARG A 268 -25.06 -11.13 -55.49
C ARG A 268 -24.92 -10.49 -56.87
N GLU A 269 -23.90 -9.65 -57.08
CA GLU A 269 -23.63 -9.07 -58.39
C GLU A 269 -23.30 -10.15 -59.44
N MET A 270 -22.51 -11.15 -59.07
CA MET A 270 -22.20 -12.28 -59.94
C MET A 270 -23.45 -13.11 -60.27
N LEU A 271 -24.34 -13.33 -59.29
CA LEU A 271 -25.61 -14.02 -59.52
C LEU A 271 -26.49 -13.28 -60.53
N VAL A 272 -26.60 -11.95 -60.43
CA VAL A 272 -27.36 -11.14 -61.40
C VAL A 272 -26.79 -11.30 -62.81
N LYS A 273 -25.46 -11.26 -62.97
CA LYS A 273 -24.83 -11.48 -64.29
C LYS A 273 -25.10 -12.87 -64.84
N ILE A 274 -25.03 -13.91 -63.99
CA ILE A 274 -25.33 -15.28 -64.40
C ILE A 274 -26.82 -15.39 -64.79
N GLU A 275 -27.73 -14.78 -64.04
CA GLU A 275 -29.16 -14.77 -64.38
C GLU A 275 -29.41 -14.11 -65.75
N GLU A 276 -28.80 -12.96 -66.01
CA GLU A 276 -28.85 -12.28 -67.32
C GLU A 276 -28.27 -13.16 -68.45
N GLU A 277 -27.10 -13.78 -68.23
CA GLU A 277 -26.48 -14.71 -69.19
C GLU A 277 -27.36 -15.94 -69.44
N THR A 278 -28.03 -16.47 -68.41
CA THR A 278 -28.94 -17.61 -68.56
C THR A 278 -30.19 -17.24 -69.35
N GLU A 279 -30.79 -16.07 -69.12
CA GLU A 279 -31.94 -15.60 -69.89
C GLU A 279 -31.57 -15.42 -71.36
N GLN A 280 -30.41 -14.80 -71.64
CA GLN A 280 -29.88 -14.66 -72.99
C GLN A 280 -29.65 -16.02 -73.66
N ALA A 281 -29.04 -16.97 -72.95
CA ALA A 281 -28.82 -18.32 -73.47
C ALA A 281 -30.14 -19.07 -73.74
N GLU A 282 -31.17 -18.87 -72.91
CA GLU A 282 -32.50 -19.44 -73.13
C GLU A 282 -33.18 -18.83 -74.36
N GLU A 283 -33.08 -17.51 -74.57
CA GLU A 283 -33.58 -16.86 -75.78
C GLU A 283 -32.89 -17.41 -77.03
N GLU A 284 -31.56 -17.52 -77.00
CA GLU A 284 -30.78 -18.09 -78.10
C GLU A 284 -31.15 -19.54 -78.37
N ARG A 285 -31.31 -20.36 -77.31
CA ARG A 285 -31.82 -21.73 -77.40
C ARG A 285 -33.19 -21.76 -78.09
N MET A 286 -34.12 -20.90 -77.69
CA MET A 286 -35.46 -20.83 -78.30
C MET A 286 -35.40 -20.43 -79.78
N LYS A 287 -34.60 -19.40 -80.14
CA LYS A 287 -34.39 -18.98 -81.53
C LYS A 287 -33.83 -20.14 -82.37
N ALA A 288 -32.83 -20.84 -81.84
CA ALA A 288 -32.22 -22.01 -82.49
C ALA A 288 -33.20 -23.18 -82.62
N GLU A 289 -34.02 -23.46 -81.59
CA GLU A 289 -35.05 -24.51 -81.63
C GLU A 289 -36.13 -24.21 -82.69
N VAL A 290 -36.60 -22.97 -82.77
CA VAL A 290 -37.57 -22.55 -83.80
C VAL A 290 -36.97 -22.72 -85.20
N LEU A 291 -35.72 -22.29 -85.40
CA LEU A 291 -35.02 -22.49 -86.67
C LEU A 291 -34.85 -23.98 -87.00
N ASN A 292 -34.44 -24.79 -86.03
CA ASN A 292 -34.26 -26.23 -86.22
C ASN A 292 -35.59 -26.91 -86.58
N LYS A 293 -36.69 -26.54 -85.92
CA LYS A 293 -38.05 -27.01 -86.26
C LYS A 293 -38.44 -26.63 -87.69
N LYS A 294 -38.18 -25.38 -88.12
CA LYS A 294 -38.44 -24.94 -89.51
C LYS A 294 -37.63 -25.76 -90.52
N LEU A 295 -36.32 -25.89 -90.31
CA LEU A 295 -35.45 -26.66 -91.19
C LEU A 295 -35.85 -28.14 -91.25
N ARG A 296 -36.25 -28.75 -90.12
CA ARG A 296 -36.80 -30.12 -90.12
C ARG A 296 -38.12 -30.22 -90.89
N GLY A 297 -38.98 -29.20 -90.83
CA GLY A 297 -40.19 -29.10 -91.66
C GLY A 297 -39.85 -29.03 -93.14
N GLU A 298 -38.96 -28.11 -93.53
CA GLU A 298 -38.48 -27.98 -94.91
C GLU A 298 -37.84 -29.28 -95.41
N LEU A 299 -37.06 -29.98 -94.57
CA LEU A 299 -36.47 -31.27 -94.91
C LEU A 299 -37.53 -32.37 -95.12
N ALA A 300 -38.62 -32.34 -94.35
CA ALA A 300 -39.74 -33.28 -94.51
C ALA A 300 -40.54 -33.01 -95.79
N ASP A 301 -40.72 -31.74 -96.14
CA ASP A 301 -41.41 -31.31 -97.38
C ASP A 301 -40.52 -31.45 -98.62
N TYR A 302 -39.20 -31.52 -98.44
CA TYR A 302 -38.24 -31.69 -99.53
C TYR A 302 -38.38 -33.06 -100.18
N ARG A 303 -39.03 -33.08 -101.34
CA ARG A 303 -39.10 -34.23 -102.27
C ARG A 303 -38.14 -34.00 -103.42
N VAL A 304 -37.12 -34.85 -103.54
CA VAL A 304 -36.25 -34.89 -104.72
C VAL A 304 -37.05 -35.46 -105.90
N PRO A 305 -37.28 -34.70 -106.99
CA PRO A 305 -37.93 -35.24 -108.17
C PRO A 305 -37.06 -36.36 -108.75
N PRO A 306 -37.66 -37.48 -109.22
CA PRO A 306 -36.91 -38.51 -109.95
C PRO A 306 -36.09 -37.86 -111.08
N VAL A 307 -34.81 -38.22 -111.19
CA VAL A 307 -33.82 -37.57 -112.07
C VAL A 307 -34.35 -37.36 -113.49
N LEU A 308 -35.06 -38.35 -114.03
CA LEU A 308 -35.67 -38.28 -115.36
C LEU A 308 -36.76 -37.21 -115.47
N GLN A 309 -37.62 -37.04 -114.47
CA GLN A 309 -38.66 -36.00 -114.47
C GLN A 309 -38.07 -34.60 -114.41
N TYR A 310 -37.01 -34.39 -113.63
CA TYR A 310 -36.32 -33.10 -113.57
C TYR A 310 -35.66 -32.72 -114.91
N VAL A 311 -35.00 -33.68 -115.56
CA VAL A 311 -34.36 -33.46 -116.87
C VAL A 311 -35.38 -33.10 -117.93
N THR A 312 -36.53 -33.79 -117.98
CA THR A 312 -37.58 -33.48 -118.98
C THR A 312 -38.26 -32.14 -118.71
N THR A 313 -38.54 -31.78 -117.45
CA THR A 313 -39.09 -30.44 -117.12
C THR A 313 -38.09 -29.32 -117.34
N LYS A 314 -36.79 -29.54 -117.09
CA LYS A 314 -35.77 -28.53 -117.39
C LYS A 314 -35.61 -28.31 -118.90
N ALA A 315 -35.63 -29.39 -119.68
CA ALA A 315 -35.63 -29.31 -121.14
C ALA A 315 -36.86 -28.55 -121.67
N SER A 316 -38.07 -28.86 -121.18
CA SER A 316 -39.28 -28.14 -121.60
C SER A 316 -39.28 -26.68 -121.18
N HIS A 317 -38.75 -26.35 -119.99
CA HIS A 317 -38.58 -24.96 -119.56
C HIS A 317 -37.64 -24.18 -120.49
N THR A 318 -36.48 -24.75 -120.86
CA THR A 318 -35.58 -24.09 -121.82
C THR A 318 -36.21 -23.90 -123.20
N GLN A 319 -37.05 -24.85 -123.65
CA GLN A 319 -37.80 -24.71 -124.90
C GLN A 319 -38.86 -23.60 -124.81
N LEU A 320 -39.57 -23.49 -123.69
CA LEU A 320 -40.53 -22.42 -123.43
C LEU A 320 -39.86 -21.05 -123.34
N GLU A 321 -38.70 -20.93 -122.68
CA GLU A 321 -37.93 -19.68 -122.65
C GLU A 321 -37.50 -19.24 -124.06
N GLN A 322 -37.06 -20.18 -124.91
CA GLN A 322 -36.74 -19.90 -126.30
C GLN A 322 -37.99 -19.46 -127.08
N ALA A 323 -39.14 -20.09 -126.83
CA ALA A 323 -40.41 -19.72 -127.45
C ALA A 323 -40.88 -18.32 -127.01
N VAL A 324 -40.77 -17.97 -125.72
CA VAL A 324 -41.08 -16.63 -125.20
C VAL A 324 -40.19 -15.59 -125.87
N LYS A 325 -38.87 -15.80 -125.91
CA LYS A 325 -37.94 -14.90 -126.62
C LYS A 325 -38.27 -14.77 -128.12
N ALA A 326 -38.75 -15.85 -128.74
CA ALA A 326 -39.19 -15.82 -130.13
C ALA A 326 -40.50 -15.02 -130.32
N TRP A 327 -41.45 -15.13 -129.38
CA TRP A 327 -42.68 -14.37 -129.38
C TRP A 327 -42.45 -12.89 -129.06
N GLU A 328 -41.58 -12.55 -128.11
CA GLU A 328 -41.15 -11.17 -127.84
C GLU A 328 -40.60 -10.51 -129.10
N ARG A 329 -39.72 -11.20 -129.84
CA ARG A 329 -39.23 -10.72 -131.15
C ARG A 329 -40.36 -10.55 -132.17
N LYS A 330 -41.33 -11.47 -132.23
CA LYS A 330 -42.49 -11.34 -133.13
C LYS A 330 -43.39 -10.15 -132.78
N VAL A 331 -43.58 -9.90 -131.48
CA VAL A 331 -44.34 -8.74 -130.99
C VAL A 331 -43.60 -7.46 -131.35
N GLU A 332 -42.28 -7.37 -131.12
CA GLU A 332 -41.47 -6.22 -131.56
C GLU A 332 -41.61 -5.96 -133.07
N ILE A 333 -41.52 -6.99 -133.91
CA ILE A 333 -41.70 -6.87 -135.37
C ILE A 333 -43.12 -6.36 -135.71
N SER A 334 -44.13 -6.85 -135.00
CA SER A 334 -45.54 -6.47 -135.22
C SER A 334 -45.83 -5.03 -134.76
N GLU A 335 -45.27 -4.61 -133.62
CA GLU A 335 -45.35 -3.24 -133.14
C GLU A 335 -44.62 -2.26 -134.06
N MET A 336 -43.45 -2.66 -134.59
CA MET A 336 -42.72 -1.90 -135.59
C MET A 336 -43.54 -1.78 -136.89
N ALA A 337 -44.17 -2.85 -137.35
CA ALA A 337 -45.09 -2.83 -138.50
C ALA A 337 -46.29 -1.90 -138.26
N LEU A 338 -46.95 -1.99 -137.09
CA LEU A 338 -48.07 -1.13 -136.71
C LEU A 338 -47.67 0.36 -136.65
N LYS A 339 -46.49 0.68 -136.09
CA LYS A 339 -45.91 2.04 -136.10
C LYS A 339 -45.67 2.56 -137.51
N THR A 340 -45.30 1.67 -138.44
CA THR A 340 -45.07 2.02 -139.84
C THR A 340 -46.40 2.28 -140.57
N HIS A 341 -47.40 1.42 -140.36
CA HIS A 341 -48.74 1.57 -140.93
C HIS A 341 -49.50 2.79 -140.39
N THR A 342 -49.39 3.12 -139.10
CA THR A 342 -49.99 4.33 -138.52
C THR A 342 -49.34 5.62 -139.04
N LYS A 343 -48.01 5.63 -139.25
CA LYS A 343 -47.32 6.75 -139.91
C LYS A 343 -47.77 6.91 -141.37
N ALA A 344 -47.97 5.81 -142.11
CA ALA A 344 -48.48 5.83 -143.47
C ALA A 344 -49.95 6.32 -143.54
N TRP A 345 -50.80 5.85 -142.63
CA TRP A 345 -52.21 6.26 -142.54
C TRP A 345 -52.37 7.74 -142.19
N ASN A 346 -51.58 8.25 -141.24
CA ASN A 346 -51.61 9.68 -140.89
C ASN A 346 -51.12 10.59 -142.04
N LYS A 347 -50.18 10.11 -142.88
CA LYS A 347 -49.78 10.82 -144.11
C LYS A 347 -50.89 10.85 -145.16
N LEU A 348 -51.63 9.76 -145.36
CA LEU A 348 -52.77 9.71 -146.29
C LEU A 348 -53.96 10.57 -145.82
N ARG A 349 -54.21 10.63 -144.50
CA ARG A 349 -55.24 11.50 -143.90
C ARG A 349 -54.92 12.99 -144.02
N ALA A 350 -53.64 13.37 -144.00
CA ALA A 350 -53.21 14.76 -144.20
C ALA A 350 -53.34 15.24 -145.67
N ILE A 351 -53.29 14.34 -146.64
CA ILE A 351 -53.40 14.67 -148.08
C ILE A 351 -54.86 14.85 -148.51
N ALA A 352 -55.81 14.13 -147.89
CA ALA A 352 -57.24 14.23 -148.21
C ALA A 352 -57.93 15.52 -147.68
N ALA A 353 -57.29 16.29 -146.79
CA ALA A 353 -57.87 17.46 -146.14
C ALA A 353 -57.41 18.82 -146.73
N GLY A 354 -56.67 18.83 -147.85
CA GLY A 354 -55.95 20.02 -148.33
C GLY A 354 -56.27 20.55 -149.74
N ALA A 355 -57.33 20.10 -150.43
CA ALA A 355 -57.59 20.52 -151.82
C ALA A 355 -58.99 21.13 -152.08
N GLU A 356 -59.68 21.63 -151.04
CA GLU A 356 -60.72 22.67 -151.15
C GLU A 356 -60.10 24.01 -150.69
N GLY A 357 -59.59 24.83 -151.63
CA GLY A 357 -59.16 26.20 -151.34
C GLY A 357 -58.14 26.83 -152.29
N ALA A 358 -58.64 27.72 -153.17
CA ALA A 358 -58.03 28.96 -153.71
C ALA A 358 -56.68 28.89 -154.45
N SER A 359 -56.53 29.35 -155.69
CA SER A 359 -56.62 30.76 -156.15
C SER A 359 -55.73 31.73 -155.38
N SER A 360 -54.41 31.67 -155.62
CA SER A 360 -53.47 32.80 -155.82
C SER A 360 -52.06 32.25 -155.94
#